data_AF-A0A497FRJ9-F1
#
_entry.id   AF-A0A497FRJ9-F1
#
_cell.length_a   1.000
_cell.length_b   1.000
_cell.length_c   1.000
_cell.angle_alpha   90.00
_cell.angle_beta   90.00
_cell.angle_gamma   90.00
#
_symmetry.space_group_name_H-M   'P 1'
#
loop_
_entity.id
_entity.type
_entity.pdbx_description
1 polymer ?
#
loop_
_entity_poly.entity_id
_entity_poly.type
_entity_poly.pdbx_seq_one_letter_code
_entity_poly.pdbx_strand_id
1 'polypeptide(L)'
;MSEFRPVEATFIYTPQNEVTLTESGGANPTHTSQAFDCERARTIVLQVIHNYDESESTDLDVLVYTSIDGVTFDTEPYTGLNIGSDTVKSIPISPGFRYAKIFVRNNDASHSTKVTTKLCVVTSK
;
A
#
# COMPACT_ATOMS: atom_id res chain seq x y z
N MET A 1 -24.46 -24.88 -22.69
CA MET A 1 -23.24 -25.07 -21.87
C MET A 1 -23.26 -23.99 -20.81
N SER A 2 -23.35 -24.36 -19.53
CA SER A 2 -23.27 -23.42 -18.41
C SER A 2 -21.80 -23.04 -18.22
N GLU A 3 -21.44 -21.77 -18.40
CA GLU A 3 -20.11 -21.28 -18.07
C GLU A 3 -19.86 -21.49 -16.57
N PHE A 4 -18.93 -22.38 -16.24
CA PHE A 4 -18.41 -22.51 -14.90
C PHE A 4 -17.60 -21.25 -14.59
N ARG A 5 -18.19 -20.31 -13.85
CA ARG A 5 -17.43 -19.18 -13.31
C ARG A 5 -16.69 -19.67 -12.06
N PRO A 6 -15.35 -19.68 -12.04
CA PRO A 6 -14.63 -20.04 -10.82
C PRO A 6 -15.03 -19.08 -9.69
N VAL A 7 -15.22 -19.60 -8.48
CA VAL A 7 -15.54 -18.79 -7.30
C VAL A 7 -14.31 -17.96 -6.94
N GLU A 8 -14.41 -16.65 -7.08
CA GLU A 8 -13.36 -15.70 -6.71
C GLU A 8 -13.43 -15.42 -5.20
N ALA A 9 -12.27 -15.44 -4.53
CA ALA A 9 -12.16 -15.00 -3.15
C ALA A 9 -11.56 -13.59 -3.13
N THR A 10 -12.17 -12.69 -2.37
CA THR A 10 -11.66 -11.32 -2.17
C THR A 10 -11.15 -11.18 -0.75
N PHE A 11 -9.89 -10.80 -0.62
CA PHE A 11 -9.25 -10.46 0.64
C PHE A 11 -8.99 -8.96 0.69
N ILE A 12 -9.35 -8.32 1.80
CA ILE A 12 -9.04 -6.92 2.04
C ILE A 12 -8.13 -6.85 3.26
N TYR A 13 -6.89 -6.48 3.02
CA TYR A 13 -5.92 -6.20 4.07
C TYR A 13 -5.90 -4.70 4.35
N THR A 14 -5.51 -4.32 5.57
CA THR A 14 -5.27 -2.92 5.94
C THR A 14 -3.78 -2.75 6.32
N PRO A 15 -2.86 -2.65 5.34
CA PRO A 15 -1.43 -2.53 5.62
C PRO A 15 -1.06 -1.36 6.54
N GLN A 16 -1.79 -0.25 6.43
CA GLN A 16 -1.69 0.92 7.30
C GLN A 16 -3.09 1.22 7.83
N ASN A 17 -3.31 1.13 9.13
CA ASN A 17 -4.58 1.51 9.77
C ASN A 17 -4.38 2.82 10.52
N GLU A 18 -4.69 3.94 9.86
CA GLU A 18 -4.58 5.30 10.42
C GLU A 18 -3.23 5.57 11.07
N VAL A 19 -2.15 5.26 10.35
CA VAL A 19 -0.80 5.46 10.85
C VAL A 19 -0.45 6.95 10.79
N THR A 20 -0.05 7.50 11.93
CA THR A 20 0.49 8.85 12.03
C THR A 20 2.00 8.83 11.76
N LEU A 21 2.43 9.64 10.80
CA LEU A 21 3.81 9.90 10.43
C LEU A 21 4.17 11.30 10.96
N THR A 22 4.74 11.34 12.17
CA THR A 22 5.08 12.59 12.87
C THR A 22 6.45 13.12 12.45
N GLU A 23 6.59 14.44 12.39
CA GLU A 23 7.86 15.15 12.16
C GLU A 23 9.02 14.56 12.99
N SER A 24 10.21 14.46 12.38
CA SER A 24 11.40 13.91 13.03
C SER A 24 12.60 14.83 12.87
N GLY A 25 12.43 16.13 13.15
CA GLY A 25 13.54 17.08 13.26
C GLY A 25 14.51 17.09 12.07
N GLY A 26 14.01 16.87 10.85
CA GLY A 26 14.79 16.85 9.61
C GLY A 26 14.88 15.50 8.88
N ALA A 27 14.36 14.40 9.45
CA ALA A 27 14.20 13.13 8.75
C ALA A 27 12.75 12.92 8.27
N ASN A 28 12.61 12.36 7.07
CA ASN A 28 11.31 11.99 6.49
C ASN A 28 10.71 10.82 7.29
N PRO A 29 9.57 10.99 7.97
CA PRO A 29 8.96 9.92 8.76
C PRO A 29 8.46 8.80 7.85
N THR A 30 8.65 7.55 8.29
CA THR A 30 8.31 6.36 7.48
C THR A 30 7.56 5.32 8.30
N HIS A 31 6.79 4.48 7.62
CA HIS A 31 6.22 3.28 8.20
C HIS A 31 6.13 2.15 7.16
N THR A 32 6.44 0.93 7.58
CA THR A 32 6.44 -0.26 6.71
C THR A 32 5.46 -1.29 7.26
N SER A 33 4.59 -1.81 6.40
CA SER A 33 3.65 -2.86 6.78
C SER A 33 4.33 -4.22 6.98
N GLN A 34 3.57 -5.17 7.54
CA GLN A 34 3.89 -6.59 7.42
C GLN A 34 3.78 -7.08 5.96
N ALA A 35 4.31 -8.27 5.69
CA ALA A 35 4.18 -8.92 4.38
C ALA A 35 2.78 -9.48 4.17
N PHE A 36 2.26 -9.38 2.95
CA PHE A 36 0.98 -9.95 2.53
C PHE A 36 1.20 -10.97 1.42
N ASP A 37 0.54 -12.11 1.55
CA ASP A 37 0.53 -13.15 0.52
C ASP A 37 -0.36 -12.74 -0.66
N CYS A 38 0.23 -12.73 -1.85
CA CYS A 38 -0.37 -12.38 -3.12
C CYS A 38 -0.17 -13.49 -4.18
N GLU A 39 0.32 -14.68 -3.80
CA GLU A 39 0.75 -15.76 -4.72
C GLU A 39 -0.33 -16.14 -5.74
N ARG A 40 -1.61 -16.05 -5.33
CA ARG A 40 -2.76 -16.46 -6.14
C ARG A 40 -3.61 -15.29 -6.64
N ALA A 41 -3.08 -14.07 -6.54
CA ALA A 41 -3.80 -12.87 -6.94
C ALA A 41 -4.00 -12.83 -8.46
N ARG A 42 -5.24 -12.59 -8.89
CA ARG A 42 -5.59 -12.16 -10.26
C ARG A 42 -5.74 -10.67 -10.37
N THR A 43 -6.18 -10.03 -9.29
CA THR A 43 -6.36 -8.59 -9.22
C THR A 43 -5.78 -8.12 -7.90
N ILE A 44 -4.99 -7.05 -7.95
CA ILE A 44 -4.48 -6.36 -6.78
C ILE A 44 -4.80 -4.87 -6.94
N VAL A 45 -5.43 -4.28 -5.93
CA VAL A 45 -5.69 -2.84 -5.87
C VAL A 45 -5.27 -2.31 -4.51
N LEU A 46 -4.38 -1.33 -4.52
CA LEU A 46 -4.00 -0.57 -3.33
C LEU A 46 -4.82 0.71 -3.29
N GLN A 47 -5.67 0.87 -2.29
CA GLN A 47 -6.29 2.15 -1.97
C GLN A 47 -5.44 2.87 -0.92
N VAL A 48 -5.15 4.14 -1.17
CA VAL A 48 -4.54 5.05 -0.22
C VAL A 48 -5.57 6.11 0.16
N ILE A 49 -5.67 6.38 1.46
CA ILE A 49 -6.54 7.38 2.06
C ILE A 49 -5.62 8.34 2.83
N HIS A 50 -5.46 9.54 2.30
CA HIS A 50 -4.67 10.63 2.88
C HIS A 50 -5.47 11.92 2.79
N ASN A 51 -6.57 11.94 3.55
CA ASN A 51 -7.52 13.06 3.63
C ASN A 51 -8.06 13.22 5.06
N TYR A 52 -7.21 12.89 6.04
CA TYR A 52 -7.57 13.00 7.45
C TYR A 52 -7.43 14.45 7.91
N ASP A 53 -8.35 14.86 8.77
CA ASP A 53 -8.15 16.05 9.60
C ASP A 53 -6.80 15.93 10.32
N GLU A 54 -6.07 17.06 10.43
CA GLU A 54 -4.69 17.12 10.99
C GLU A 54 -3.59 16.53 10.08
N SER A 55 -3.91 16.10 8.85
CA SER A 55 -2.87 15.78 7.86
C SER A 55 -2.42 17.03 7.12
N GLU A 56 -1.29 17.57 7.52
CA GLU A 56 -0.76 18.83 6.98
C GLU A 56 0.25 18.61 5.84
N SER A 57 0.85 17.41 5.74
CA SER A 57 1.76 17.07 4.65
C SER A 57 1.07 17.08 3.29
N THR A 58 1.74 17.71 2.32
CA THR A 58 1.37 17.67 0.89
C THR A 58 2.22 16.70 0.07
N ASP A 59 3.12 15.95 0.71
CA ASP A 59 4.12 15.12 0.05
C ASP A 59 4.24 13.76 0.74
N LEU A 60 3.37 12.83 0.32
CA LEU A 60 3.31 11.47 0.83
C LEU A 60 3.62 10.46 -0.29
N ASP A 61 4.75 9.78 -0.17
CA ASP A 61 5.08 8.64 -1.02
C ASP A 61 4.48 7.36 -0.44
N VAL A 62 3.84 6.58 -1.32
CA VAL A 62 3.42 5.21 -1.05
C VAL A 62 4.08 4.28 -2.04
N LEU A 63 4.87 3.33 -1.52
CA LEU A 63 5.69 2.40 -2.27
C LEU A 63 5.26 0.97 -1.97
N VAL A 64 5.32 0.11 -2.98
CA VAL A 64 5.07 -1.33 -2.88
C VAL A 64 6.37 -2.06 -3.14
N TYR A 65 6.78 -2.91 -2.22
CA TYR A 65 7.95 -3.78 -2.36
C TYR A 65 7.51 -5.23 -2.48
N THR A 66 8.21 -6.00 -3.31
CA THR A 66 7.89 -7.41 -3.56
C THR A 66 8.97 -8.35 -3.04
N SER A 67 8.59 -9.61 -2.84
CA SER A 67 9.49 -10.67 -2.39
C SER A 67 8.98 -12.04 -2.86
N ILE A 68 9.91 -12.97 -3.10
CA ILE A 68 9.61 -14.38 -3.40
C ILE A 68 9.44 -15.25 -2.15
N ASP A 69 10.01 -14.84 -1.01
CA ASP A 69 10.08 -15.62 0.23
C ASP A 69 9.40 -14.94 1.44
N GLY A 70 9.02 -13.67 1.29
CA GLY A 70 8.38 -12.88 2.34
C GLY A 70 9.36 -12.37 3.41
N VAL A 71 10.66 -12.60 3.22
CA VAL A 71 11.74 -12.24 4.15
C VAL A 71 12.66 -11.21 3.50
N THR A 72 13.24 -11.53 2.34
CA THR A 72 14.10 -10.63 1.57
C THR A 72 13.27 -9.93 0.50
N PHE A 73 13.11 -8.62 0.64
CA PHE A 73 12.40 -7.78 -0.31
C PHE A 73 13.36 -7.14 -1.30
N ASP A 74 12.84 -6.82 -2.48
CA ASP A 74 13.57 -6.06 -3.50
C ASP A 74 14.09 -4.74 -2.91
N THR A 75 15.27 -4.30 -3.37
CA THR A 75 15.86 -3.04 -2.91
C THR A 75 15.16 -1.83 -3.53
N GLU A 76 14.65 -1.99 -4.74
CA GLU A 76 13.86 -1.00 -5.46
C GLU A 76 12.37 -1.31 -5.35
N PRO A 77 11.50 -0.29 -5.24
CA PRO A 77 10.07 -0.51 -5.19
C PRO A 77 9.56 -1.09 -6.52
N TYR A 78 8.65 -2.05 -6.43
CA TYR A 78 7.93 -2.59 -7.58
C TYR A 78 7.09 -1.52 -8.28
N THR A 79 6.40 -0.71 -7.46
CA THR A 79 5.68 0.47 -7.91
C THR A 79 5.57 1.48 -6.78
N GLY A 80 5.30 2.73 -7.11
CA GLY A 80 5.15 3.79 -6.14
C GLY A 80 4.45 5.00 -6.72
N LEU A 81 3.82 5.79 -5.86
CA LEU A 81 3.16 7.02 -6.24
C LEU A 81 3.24 8.03 -5.09
N ASN A 82 3.43 9.30 -5.45
CA ASN A 82 3.18 10.41 -4.56
C ASN A 82 1.68 10.77 -4.55
N ILE A 83 1.08 10.80 -3.37
CA ILE A 83 -0.37 10.95 -3.21
C ILE A 83 -0.79 12.42 -3.11
N GLY A 84 0.11 13.33 -2.75
CA GLY A 84 -0.22 14.72 -2.48
C GLY A 84 -0.89 14.90 -1.12
N SER A 85 -1.83 15.83 -0.99
CA SER A 85 -2.71 16.02 0.18
C SER A 85 -4.18 15.86 -0.21
N ASP A 86 -5.05 15.69 0.80
CA ASP A 86 -6.52 15.62 0.67
C ASP A 86 -7.00 14.70 -0.45
N THR A 87 -6.41 13.50 -0.51
CA THR A 87 -6.58 12.58 -1.62
C THR A 87 -6.94 11.17 -1.15
N VAL A 88 -7.94 10.58 -1.81
CA VAL A 88 -8.21 9.15 -1.78
C VAL A 88 -7.98 8.59 -3.18
N LYS A 89 -7.07 7.62 -3.31
CA LYS A 89 -6.68 7.10 -4.62
C LYS A 89 -6.55 5.58 -4.61
N SER A 90 -7.09 4.94 -5.63
CA SER A 90 -6.93 3.51 -5.88
C SER A 90 -5.94 3.30 -7.01
N ILE A 91 -4.94 2.45 -6.76
CA ILE A 91 -3.84 2.15 -7.66
C ILE A 91 -3.95 0.67 -8.03
N PRO A 92 -4.25 0.32 -9.29
CA PRO A 92 -4.19 -1.05 -9.76
C PRO A 92 -2.72 -1.49 -9.78
N ILE A 93 -2.46 -2.68 -9.26
CA ILE A 93 -1.13 -3.29 -9.23
C ILE A 93 -1.19 -4.57 -10.07
N SER A 94 -0.26 -4.71 -11.00
CA SER A 94 -0.18 -5.93 -11.81
C SER A 94 0.16 -7.13 -10.91
N PRO A 95 -0.61 -8.22 -10.98
CA PRO A 95 -0.30 -9.44 -10.22
C PRO A 95 0.95 -10.13 -10.78
N GLY A 96 1.45 -11.14 -10.05
CA GLY A 96 2.57 -11.98 -10.49
C GLY A 96 3.73 -12.13 -9.49
N PHE A 97 3.61 -11.51 -8.31
CA PHE A 97 4.56 -11.66 -7.20
C PHE A 97 3.92 -12.45 -6.05
N ARG A 98 4.77 -13.05 -5.21
CA ARG A 98 4.31 -13.89 -4.09
C ARG A 98 3.97 -13.08 -2.85
N TYR A 99 4.85 -12.17 -2.45
CA TYR A 99 4.64 -11.35 -1.27
C TYR A 99 4.79 -9.87 -1.60
N ALA A 100 4.00 -9.04 -0.92
CA ALA A 100 4.12 -7.58 -0.98
C ALA A 100 4.19 -6.95 0.41
N LYS A 101 4.88 -5.82 0.52
CA LYS A 101 4.84 -4.88 1.65
C LYS A 101 4.55 -3.49 1.15
N ILE A 102 3.82 -2.72 1.95
CA ILE A 102 3.52 -1.32 1.69
C ILE A 102 4.38 -0.47 2.60
N PHE A 103 5.15 0.41 1.99
CA PHE A 103 5.96 1.42 2.64
C PHE A 103 5.34 2.79 2.40
N VAL A 104 5.21 3.59 3.45
CA VAL A 104 4.76 4.97 3.37
C VAL A 104 5.85 5.88 3.91
N ARG A 105 6.06 7.02 3.24
CA ARG A 105 7.03 8.03 3.63
C ARG A 105 6.42 9.40 3.46
N ASN A 106 6.40 10.15 4.55
CA ASN A 106 6.11 11.56 4.52
C ASN A 106 7.40 12.31 4.17
N ASN A 107 7.46 12.91 2.99
CA ASN A 107 8.62 13.69 2.55
C ASN A 107 8.60 15.12 3.06
N ASP A 108 7.47 15.57 3.58
CA ASP A 108 7.35 16.84 4.28
C ASP A 108 7.74 16.65 5.74
N ALA A 109 9.05 16.72 6.01
CA ALA A 109 9.60 16.50 7.35
C ALA A 109 9.18 17.57 8.38
N SER A 110 8.52 18.66 7.93
CA SER A 110 8.05 19.77 8.77
C SER A 110 6.59 19.66 9.17
N HIS A 111 5.83 18.74 8.58
CA HIS A 111 4.41 18.57 8.86
C HIS A 111 4.09 17.13 9.20
N SER A 112 3.23 16.93 10.21
CA SER A 112 2.73 15.58 10.50
C SER A 112 1.65 15.19 9.50
N THR A 113 1.50 13.88 9.29
CA THR A 113 0.43 13.36 8.42
C THR A 113 -0.13 12.04 8.92
N LYS A 114 -1.33 11.70 8.47
CA LYS A 114 -2.00 10.44 8.77
C LYS A 114 -2.41 9.76 7.47
N VAL A 115 -2.15 8.45 7.40
CA VAL A 115 -2.46 7.66 6.21
C VAL A 115 -3.09 6.32 6.58
N THR A 116 -4.10 5.94 5.81
CA THR A 116 -4.61 4.57 5.75
C THR A 116 -4.33 3.99 4.38
N THR A 117 -3.92 2.73 4.32
CA THR A 117 -3.84 1.98 3.06
C THR A 117 -4.63 0.69 3.20
N LYS A 118 -5.29 0.30 2.11
CA LYS A 118 -6.04 -0.95 2.00
C LYS A 118 -5.58 -1.70 0.76
N LEU A 119 -5.27 -2.97 0.90
CA LEU A 119 -4.86 -3.83 -0.20
C LEU A 119 -5.97 -4.85 -0.47
N CYS A 120 -6.63 -4.70 -1.60
CA CYS A 120 -7.58 -5.67 -2.11
C CYS A 120 -6.84 -6.69 -2.98
N VAL A 121 -6.98 -7.98 -2.64
CA VAL A 121 -6.45 -9.10 -3.40
C VAL A 121 -7.60 -10.02 -3.78
N VAL A 122 -7.85 -10.14 -5.08
CA VAL A 122 -8.84 -11.09 -5.62
C VAL A 122 -8.08 -12.30 -6.15
N THR A 123 -8.41 -13.50 -5.66
CA THR A 123 -7.79 -14.74 -6.09
C THR A 123 -8.76 -15.60 -6.90
N SER A 124 -8.21 -16.41 -7.81
CA SER A 124 -8.96 -17.53 -8.38
C SER A 124 -8.66 -18.82 -7.66
N LYS A 125 -9.72 -19.56 -7.36
CA LYS A 125 -9.62 -20.97 -6.94
C LYS A 125 -9.02 -21.84 -8.04
#